data_AF-A0A379K3Q9-F1
#
_entry.id   AF-A0A379K3Q9-F1
#
_cell.length_a   1.000
_cell.length_b   1.000
_cell.length_c   1.000
_cell.angle_alpha   90.00
_cell.angle_beta   90.00
_cell.angle_gamma   90.00
#
_symmetry.space_group_name_H-M   'P 1'
#
loop_
_entity.id
_entity.type
_entity.pdbx_description
1 polymer ?
#
loop_
_entity_poly.entity_id
_entity_poly.type
_entity_poly.pdbx_seq_one_letter_code
_entity_poly.pdbx_strand_id
1 'polypeptide(L)'
;MSMFVALDPNGQLITIENAMRGLACHCTCACCGEPVVARKGLIREHHFSHHSNKESCFIHRESLLHLYAKEVIRNHLGLQLPPIPGTWPESEDQTSWWDFERVDEEVPQQGFQPDLVAHLKGGSQLFIEIAVTSFIGEEKLERIKAVGINTVEIDLSELLFNKQPIPSEEVKAHILEQTRNKSWIYPEPQPMPLLSAIDWQSIPSKPPVAESEAKRIEHRYTILGMWVSARVLPTGSVAVRSWSFNPQITELLKSWRNELGGEYNPKFRNWIYYPRYCEEVLNRLQQMDEQH
;
A
#
# COMPACT_ATOMS: atom_id res chain seq x y z
N MET A 1 -31.81 -0.77 11.56
CA MET A 1 -30.91 -0.18 10.55
C MET A 1 -30.69 -1.21 9.45
N SER A 2 -30.60 -0.78 8.19
CA SER A 2 -30.35 -1.67 7.05
C SER A 2 -28.88 -2.05 6.97
N MET A 3 -28.58 -3.31 6.64
CA MET A 3 -27.22 -3.80 6.42
C MET A 3 -26.87 -3.68 4.94
N PHE A 4 -25.78 -3.00 4.61
CA PHE A 4 -25.38 -2.74 3.22
C PHE A 4 -24.12 -3.49 2.79
N VAL A 5 -23.45 -4.15 3.73
CA VAL A 5 -22.20 -4.87 3.52
C VAL A 5 -22.34 -6.26 4.13
N ALA A 6 -21.80 -7.26 3.45
CA ALA A 6 -21.75 -8.66 3.88
C ALA A 6 -20.39 -9.26 3.48
N LEU A 7 -20.15 -10.52 3.85
CA LEU A 7 -19.04 -11.31 3.33
C LEU A 7 -19.53 -12.17 2.17
N ASP A 8 -18.75 -12.24 1.10
CA ASP A 8 -18.96 -13.15 -0.02
C ASP A 8 -18.52 -14.59 0.33
N PRO A 9 -18.69 -15.56 -0.58
CA PRO A 9 -18.26 -16.95 -0.34
C PRO A 9 -16.76 -17.14 -0.10
N ASN A 10 -15.93 -16.18 -0.52
CA ASN A 10 -14.48 -16.16 -0.30
C ASN A 10 -14.10 -15.46 1.02
N GLY A 11 -15.08 -14.99 1.79
CA GLY A 11 -14.87 -14.23 3.01
C GLY A 11 -14.42 -12.78 2.76
N GLN A 12 -14.69 -12.24 1.57
CA GLN A 12 -14.37 -10.85 1.19
C GLN A 12 -15.58 -9.94 1.39
N LEU A 13 -15.35 -8.70 1.82
CA LEU A 13 -16.41 -7.73 1.98
C LEU A 13 -17.02 -7.39 0.62
N ILE A 14 -18.35 -7.40 0.56
CA ILE A 14 -19.13 -7.07 -0.64
C ILE A 14 -20.26 -6.12 -0.29
N THR A 15 -20.46 -5.10 -1.12
CA THR A 15 -21.61 -4.19 -1.00
C THR A 15 -22.87 -4.85 -1.56
N ILE A 16 -24.02 -4.40 -1.06
CA ILE A 16 -25.30 -4.88 -1.57
C ILE A 16 -25.45 -4.60 -3.07
N GLU A 17 -24.90 -3.50 -3.58
CA GLU A 17 -24.96 -3.15 -4.99
C GLU A 17 -24.30 -4.22 -5.88
N ASN A 18 -23.18 -4.78 -5.43
CA ASN A 18 -22.40 -5.77 -6.16
C ASN A 18 -22.88 -7.22 -5.94
N ALA A 19 -23.62 -7.50 -4.87
CA ALA A 19 -24.08 -8.87 -4.57
C ALA A 19 -25.17 -9.37 -5.54
N MET A 20 -25.16 -10.68 -5.86
CA MET A 20 -26.28 -11.29 -6.61
C MET A 20 -27.59 -11.22 -5.81
N ARG A 21 -28.74 -11.12 -6.48
CA ARG A 21 -30.03 -11.00 -5.79
C ARG A 21 -30.40 -12.27 -5.03
N GLY A 22 -31.00 -12.11 -3.85
CA GLY A 22 -31.58 -13.20 -3.07
C GLY A 22 -30.53 -14.03 -2.33
N LEU A 23 -30.78 -15.32 -2.19
CA LEU A 23 -29.85 -16.29 -1.59
C LEU A 23 -28.73 -16.72 -2.54
N ALA A 24 -28.85 -16.39 -3.83
CA ALA A 24 -27.85 -16.73 -4.83
C ALA A 24 -26.50 -16.03 -4.60
N CYS A 25 -26.45 -14.97 -3.79
CA CYS A 25 -25.16 -14.35 -3.42
C CYS A 25 -24.30 -15.22 -2.51
N HIS A 26 -24.89 -16.20 -1.81
CA HIS A 26 -24.19 -17.03 -0.82
C HIS A 26 -23.42 -16.21 0.23
N CYS A 27 -23.90 -15.00 0.53
CA CYS A 27 -23.24 -14.10 1.47
C CYS A 27 -23.55 -14.45 2.93
N THR A 28 -22.65 -14.08 3.83
CA THR A 28 -22.81 -14.18 5.28
C THR A 28 -22.67 -12.83 5.97
N CYS A 29 -23.27 -12.68 7.14
CA CYS A 29 -23.18 -11.49 7.96
C CYS A 29 -21.77 -11.36 8.55
N ALA A 30 -21.09 -10.24 8.33
CA ALA A 30 -19.74 -10.01 8.87
C ALA A 30 -19.69 -9.91 10.41
N CYS A 31 -20.83 -9.72 11.09
CA CYS A 31 -20.91 -9.65 12.56
C CYS A 31 -21.18 -11.01 13.21
N CYS A 32 -22.12 -11.79 12.68
CA CYS A 32 -22.58 -13.02 13.34
C CYS A 32 -22.35 -14.30 12.53
N GLY A 33 -21.86 -14.18 11.29
CA GLY A 33 -21.61 -15.32 10.40
C GLY A 33 -22.87 -15.97 9.79
N GLU A 34 -24.08 -15.56 10.18
CA GLU A 34 -25.30 -16.15 9.63
C GLU A 34 -25.48 -15.82 8.13
N PRO A 35 -26.05 -16.73 7.32
CA PRO A 35 -26.39 -16.46 5.94
C PRO A 35 -27.33 -15.26 5.79
N VAL A 36 -27.07 -14.41 4.80
CA VAL A 36 -27.90 -13.24 4.49
C VAL A 36 -28.50 -13.34 3.09
N VAL A 37 -29.65 -12.68 2.92
CA VAL A 37 -30.38 -12.57 1.67
C VAL A 37 -30.17 -11.15 1.12
N ALA A 38 -29.68 -11.04 -0.12
CA ALA A 38 -29.56 -9.75 -0.80
C ALA A 38 -30.93 -9.29 -1.32
N ARG A 39 -31.60 -8.41 -0.58
CA ARG A 39 -32.91 -7.86 -0.96
C ARG A 39 -32.73 -6.66 -1.87
N LYS A 40 -32.97 -6.89 -3.16
CA LYS A 40 -32.96 -5.87 -4.22
C LYS A 40 -34.37 -5.69 -4.80
N GLY A 41 -34.81 -4.45 -4.97
CA GLY A 41 -36.14 -4.13 -5.45
C GLY A 41 -36.32 -2.64 -5.72
N LEU A 42 -37.38 -2.28 -6.44
CA LEU A 42 -37.61 -0.91 -6.92
C LEU A 42 -38.20 0.04 -5.86
N ILE A 43 -38.74 -0.51 -4.77
CA ILE A 43 -39.52 0.25 -3.77
C ILE A 43 -38.70 0.59 -2.52
N ARG A 44 -37.91 -0.39 -2.05
CA ARG A 44 -37.10 -0.26 -0.83
C ARG A 44 -35.63 -0.21 -1.24
N GLU A 45 -34.86 0.54 -0.47
CA GLU A 45 -33.41 0.56 -0.59
C GLU A 45 -32.83 -0.85 -0.52
N HIS A 46 -31.84 -1.12 -1.35
CA HIS A 46 -31.17 -2.40 -1.40
C HIS A 46 -30.46 -2.67 -0.07
N HIS A 47 -30.69 -3.84 0.52
CA HIS A 47 -30.02 -4.24 1.77
C HIS A 47 -29.88 -5.75 1.89
N PHE A 48 -29.01 -6.17 2.79
CA PHE A 48 -28.93 -7.53 3.29
C PHE A 48 -29.88 -7.71 4.48
N SER A 49 -30.50 -8.89 4.55
CA SER A 49 -31.29 -9.33 5.72
C SER A 49 -30.92 -10.75 6.09
N HIS A 50 -30.84 -11.07 7.39
CA HIS A 50 -30.60 -12.45 7.81
C HIS A 50 -31.65 -13.40 7.24
N HIS A 51 -31.21 -14.53 6.71
CA HIS A 51 -32.11 -15.57 6.19
C HIS A 51 -33.00 -16.16 7.29
N SER A 52 -32.49 -16.20 8.53
CA SER A 52 -33.22 -16.63 9.74
C SER A 52 -34.37 -15.69 10.15
N ASN A 53 -34.54 -14.54 9.48
CA ASN A 53 -35.45 -13.45 9.88
C ASN A 53 -35.15 -12.87 11.27
N LYS A 54 -33.95 -13.11 11.81
CA LYS A 54 -33.41 -12.41 12.97
C LYS A 54 -33.33 -10.91 12.71
N GLU A 55 -33.36 -10.13 13.78
CA GLU A 55 -33.09 -8.70 13.74
C GLU A 55 -31.77 -8.39 12.99
N SER A 56 -31.74 -7.27 12.25
CA SER A 56 -30.55 -6.88 11.49
C SER A 56 -29.40 -6.59 12.44
N CYS A 57 -28.26 -7.22 12.20
CA CYS A 57 -27.03 -6.89 12.92
C CYS A 57 -26.62 -5.46 12.55
N PHE A 58 -26.05 -4.78 13.53
CA PHE A 58 -25.39 -3.50 13.32
C PHE A 58 -23.88 -3.73 13.34
N ILE A 59 -23.21 -3.37 12.26
CA ILE A 59 -21.76 -3.43 12.17
C ILE A 59 -21.25 -1.99 12.28
N HIS A 60 -20.40 -1.74 13.28
CA HIS A 60 -19.78 -0.43 13.43
C HIS A 60 -18.85 -0.18 12.23
N ARG A 61 -18.85 1.06 11.73
CA ARG A 61 -17.98 1.47 10.63
C ARG A 61 -16.50 1.24 10.95
N GLU A 62 -16.13 1.40 12.21
CA GLU A 62 -14.81 1.02 12.72
C GLU A 62 -14.45 -0.44 12.44
N SER A 63 -15.32 -1.38 12.83
CA SER A 63 -15.10 -2.80 12.56
C SER A 63 -15.04 -3.10 11.06
N LEU A 64 -15.84 -2.41 10.24
CA LEU A 64 -15.77 -2.53 8.78
C LEU A 64 -14.44 -2.03 8.22
N LEU A 65 -13.91 -0.90 8.70
CA LEU A 65 -12.62 -0.37 8.28
C LEU A 65 -11.49 -1.35 8.64
N HIS A 66 -11.53 -1.91 9.83
CA HIS A 66 -10.52 -2.87 10.30
C HIS A 66 -10.52 -4.14 9.44
N LEU A 67 -11.70 -4.74 9.23
CA LEU A 67 -11.87 -5.91 8.36
C LEU A 67 -11.43 -5.62 6.93
N TYR A 68 -11.83 -4.48 6.36
CA TYR A 68 -11.48 -4.14 4.98
C TYR A 68 -9.98 -3.88 4.81
N ALA A 69 -9.34 -3.22 5.78
CA ALA A 69 -7.91 -2.97 5.73
C ALA A 69 -7.09 -4.27 5.80
N LYS A 70 -7.48 -5.20 6.67
CA LYS A 70 -6.87 -6.54 6.73
C LYS A 70 -6.99 -7.26 5.39
N GLU A 71 -8.19 -7.29 4.83
CA GLU A 71 -8.48 -7.92 3.55
C GLU A 71 -7.67 -7.30 2.40
N VAL A 72 -7.67 -5.97 2.29
CA VAL A 72 -6.97 -5.24 1.24
C VAL A 72 -5.47 -5.53 1.28
N ILE A 73 -4.85 -5.42 2.46
CA ILE A 73 -3.39 -5.63 2.60
C ILE A 73 -3.03 -7.10 2.32
N ARG A 74 -3.84 -8.04 2.82
CA ARG A 74 -3.63 -9.47 2.56
C ARG A 74 -3.71 -9.80 1.08
N ASN A 75 -4.68 -9.25 0.37
CA ASN A 75 -4.92 -9.59 -1.03
C ASN A 75 -3.92 -8.91 -1.98
N HIS A 76 -3.48 -7.69 -1.67
CA HIS A 76 -2.59 -6.91 -2.56
C HIS A 76 -1.10 -7.15 -2.30
N LEU A 77 -0.75 -7.71 -1.14
CA LEU A 77 0.63 -8.11 -0.80
C LEU A 77 1.66 -6.97 -0.96
N GLY A 78 1.25 -5.75 -0.66
CA GLY A 78 2.17 -4.62 -0.62
C GLY A 78 1.57 -3.38 0.01
N LEU A 79 2.44 -2.43 0.36
CA LEU A 79 2.06 -1.21 1.06
C LEU A 79 3.06 -0.08 0.78
N GLN A 80 2.57 1.12 0.51
CA GLN A 80 3.41 2.31 0.46
C GLN A 80 3.70 2.78 1.90
N LEU A 81 4.97 2.83 2.27
CA LEU A 81 5.42 3.20 3.60
C LEU A 81 6.24 4.50 3.58
N PRO A 82 6.19 5.30 4.66
CA PRO A 82 7.13 6.41 4.86
C PRO A 82 8.57 5.89 4.96
N PRO A 83 9.59 6.76 4.81
CA PRO A 83 10.97 6.38 4.99
C PRO A 83 11.19 5.76 6.37
N ILE A 84 11.99 4.70 6.44
CA ILE A 84 12.40 4.13 7.73
C ILE A 84 13.20 5.20 8.49
N PRO A 85 12.88 5.45 9.77
CA PRO A 85 13.67 6.32 10.62
C PRO A 85 15.18 6.07 10.54
N GLY A 86 15.95 7.14 10.37
CA GLY A 86 17.41 7.08 10.25
C GLY A 86 17.94 6.71 8.86
N THR A 87 17.05 6.39 7.92
CA THR A 87 17.39 6.31 6.49
C THR A 87 17.02 7.64 5.84
N TRP A 88 17.99 8.29 5.20
CA TRP A 88 17.77 9.53 4.44
C TRP A 88 18.03 9.23 2.96
N PRO A 89 17.01 8.80 2.20
CA PRO A 89 17.15 8.68 0.76
C PRO A 89 17.42 10.08 0.19
N GLU A 90 18.33 10.18 -0.78
CA GLU A 90 18.62 11.44 -1.48
C GLU A 90 17.47 11.90 -2.41
N SER A 91 16.35 11.16 -2.46
CA SER A 91 15.19 11.45 -3.32
C SER A 91 14.21 12.43 -2.70
N GLU A 92 13.56 13.25 -3.54
CA GLU A 92 12.48 14.17 -3.13
C GLU A 92 11.28 13.41 -2.56
N ASP A 93 10.96 12.24 -3.12
CA ASP A 93 10.01 11.30 -2.52
C ASP A 93 10.76 10.27 -1.68
N GLN A 94 10.62 10.39 -0.36
CA GLN A 94 11.27 9.50 0.61
C GLN A 94 10.44 8.25 0.90
N THR A 95 9.22 8.16 0.36
CA THR A 95 8.35 7.00 0.57
C THR A 95 8.80 5.81 -0.27
N SER A 96 8.49 4.60 0.18
CA SER A 96 8.88 3.37 -0.51
C SER A 96 7.74 2.36 -0.49
N TRP A 97 7.48 1.72 -1.62
CA TRP A 97 6.58 0.57 -1.70
C TRP A 97 7.28 -0.68 -1.13
N TRP A 98 6.60 -1.39 -0.26
CA TRP A 98 7.07 -2.62 0.37
C TRP A 98 6.23 -3.79 -0.12
N ASP A 99 6.86 -4.74 -0.83
CA ASP A 99 6.20 -5.98 -1.26
C ASP A 99 6.29 -7.07 -0.20
N PHE A 100 5.24 -7.87 -0.12
CA PHE A 100 5.09 -9.00 0.78
C PHE A 100 5.02 -10.31 -0.04
N GLU A 101 5.66 -11.36 0.43
CA GLU A 101 5.50 -12.71 -0.13
C GLU A 101 4.20 -13.35 0.34
N ARG A 102 3.82 -13.05 1.59
CA ARG A 102 2.61 -13.52 2.25
C ARG A 102 2.24 -12.55 3.36
N VAL A 103 0.95 -12.46 3.66
CA VAL A 103 0.43 -11.76 4.82
C VAL A 103 -0.45 -12.71 5.60
N ASP A 104 -0.15 -12.89 6.88
CA ASP A 104 -0.97 -13.69 7.80
C ASP A 104 -1.72 -12.75 8.75
N GLU A 105 -3.02 -12.98 8.95
CA GLU A 105 -3.85 -12.18 9.86
C GLU A 105 -3.78 -12.74 11.28
N GLU A 106 -3.75 -11.85 12.28
CA GLU A 106 -3.98 -12.21 13.69
C GLU A 106 -3.08 -13.36 14.19
N VAL A 107 -1.81 -13.40 13.79
CA VAL A 107 -0.86 -14.44 14.24
C VAL A 107 -0.29 -14.09 15.61
N PRO A 108 -0.53 -14.87 16.68
CA PRO A 108 0.00 -14.58 18.00
C PRO A 108 1.55 -14.53 18.01
N GLN A 109 2.09 -13.46 18.57
CA GLN A 109 3.51 -13.27 18.84
C GLN A 109 3.78 -13.41 20.34
N GLN A 110 5.05 -13.35 20.75
CA GLN A 110 5.42 -13.39 22.16
C GLN A 110 4.89 -12.15 22.89
N GLY A 111 3.77 -12.33 23.60
CA GLY A 111 3.16 -11.31 24.44
C GLY A 111 2.19 -10.37 23.73
N PHE A 112 2.03 -10.41 22.41
CA PHE A 112 1.00 -9.62 21.73
C PHE A 112 0.57 -10.29 20.43
N GLN A 113 -0.50 -9.79 19.82
CA GLN A 113 -0.99 -10.28 18.54
C GLN A 113 -1.14 -9.07 17.61
N PRO A 114 -0.28 -8.96 16.58
CA PRO A 114 -0.46 -7.94 15.56
C PRO A 114 -1.67 -8.24 14.68
N ASP A 115 -2.27 -7.19 14.13
CA ASP A 115 -3.36 -7.33 13.18
C ASP A 115 -2.93 -8.12 11.94
N LEU A 116 -1.72 -7.84 11.43
CA LEU A 116 -1.13 -8.52 10.29
C LEU A 116 0.38 -8.76 10.49
N VAL A 117 0.84 -9.89 9.99
CA VAL A 117 2.26 -10.22 9.83
C VAL A 117 2.57 -10.36 8.34
N ALA A 118 3.26 -9.36 7.80
CA ALA A 118 3.75 -9.38 6.43
C ALA A 118 5.15 -10.02 6.37
N HIS A 119 5.29 -11.04 5.54
CA HIS A 119 6.56 -11.74 5.30
C HIS A 119 7.23 -11.14 4.07
N LEU A 120 8.47 -10.70 4.21
CA LEU A 120 9.25 -10.04 3.16
C LEU A 120 10.26 -10.99 2.51
N LYS A 121 10.66 -10.61 1.30
CA LYS A 121 11.75 -11.28 0.58
C LYS A 121 13.04 -11.23 1.39
N GLY A 122 13.62 -12.39 1.65
CA GLY A 122 14.81 -12.54 2.49
C GLY A 122 14.50 -13.01 3.92
N GLY A 123 13.25 -13.34 4.22
CA GLY A 123 12.84 -13.95 5.49
C GLY A 123 12.64 -12.96 6.64
N SER A 124 12.70 -11.65 6.37
CA SER A 124 12.33 -10.63 7.34
C SER A 124 10.81 -10.49 7.43
N GLN A 125 10.35 -9.90 8.53
CA GLN A 125 8.93 -9.67 8.80
C GLN A 125 8.67 -8.18 9.05
N LEU A 126 7.44 -7.78 8.78
CA LEU A 126 6.87 -6.48 9.12
C LEU A 126 5.55 -6.74 9.84
N PHE A 127 5.41 -6.20 11.04
CA PHE A 127 4.12 -6.15 11.73
C PHE A 127 3.36 -4.91 11.29
N ILE A 128 2.07 -5.07 11.04
CA ILE A 128 1.18 -3.99 10.64
C ILE A 128 0.01 -3.98 11.63
N GLU A 129 -0.22 -2.82 12.23
CA GLU A 129 -1.31 -2.55 13.17
C GLU A 129 -2.28 -1.57 12.52
N ILE A 130 -3.58 -1.82 12.63
CA ILE A 130 -4.60 -0.95 12.06
C ILE A 130 -5.31 -0.23 13.20
N ALA A 131 -5.08 1.08 13.30
CA ALA A 131 -5.73 1.94 14.28
C ALA A 131 -6.95 2.63 13.67
N VAL A 132 -8.06 2.65 14.41
CA VAL A 132 -9.26 3.42 14.03
C VAL A 132 -9.71 4.31 15.18
N THR A 133 -10.03 3.72 16.34
CA THR A 133 -10.27 4.47 17.59
C THR A 133 -9.27 4.15 18.70
N SER A 134 -8.51 3.06 18.53
CA SER A 134 -7.48 2.62 19.45
C SER A 134 -6.14 2.56 18.73
N PHE A 135 -5.15 3.25 19.30
CA PHE A 135 -3.76 3.27 18.86
C PHE A 135 -2.92 2.39 19.80
N ILE A 136 -1.71 2.03 19.36
CA ILE A 136 -0.76 1.26 20.15
C ILE A 136 -0.40 2.00 21.44
N GLY A 137 -0.79 1.41 22.57
CA GLY A 137 -0.42 1.89 23.90
C GLY A 137 0.99 1.47 24.32
N GLU A 138 1.48 2.06 25.43
CA GLU A 138 2.84 1.86 25.96
C GLU A 138 3.18 0.38 26.20
N GLU A 139 2.28 -0.40 26.80
CA GLU A 139 2.52 -1.82 27.09
C GLU A 139 2.78 -2.63 25.81
N LYS A 140 2.00 -2.38 24.75
CA LYS A 140 2.15 -3.08 23.47
C LYS A 140 3.41 -2.60 22.75
N LEU A 141 3.72 -1.31 22.82
CA LEU A 141 4.95 -0.73 22.28
C LEU A 141 6.21 -1.39 22.88
N GLU A 142 6.26 -1.57 24.21
CA GLU A 142 7.40 -2.22 24.86
C GLU A 142 7.58 -3.68 24.40
N ARG A 143 6.47 -4.40 24.18
CA ARG A 143 6.52 -5.77 23.63
C ARG A 143 7.00 -5.80 22.18
N ILE A 144 6.55 -4.85 21.36
CA ILE A 144 7.03 -4.67 19.98
C ILE A 144 8.54 -4.40 19.98
N LYS A 145 9.01 -3.47 20.82
CA LYS A 145 10.44 -3.14 20.97
C LYS A 145 11.27 -4.33 21.43
N ALA A 146 10.75 -5.15 22.35
CA ALA A 146 11.42 -6.34 22.84
C ALA A 146 11.60 -7.42 21.76
N VAL A 147 10.66 -7.53 20.83
CA VAL A 147 10.75 -8.46 19.68
C VAL A 147 11.70 -7.91 18.60
N GLY A 148 11.78 -6.60 18.43
CA GLY A 148 12.72 -5.95 17.51
C GLY A 148 12.40 -6.17 16.02
N ILE A 149 11.14 -6.48 15.70
CA ILE A 149 10.64 -6.60 14.33
C ILE A 149 10.05 -5.26 13.89
N ASN A 150 10.35 -4.86 12.65
CA ASN A 150 9.81 -3.66 12.04
C ASN A 150 8.28 -3.64 12.19
N THR A 151 7.73 -2.53 12.68
CA THR A 151 6.31 -2.40 12.96
C THR A 151 5.82 -1.05 12.50
N VAL A 152 4.73 -1.06 11.72
CA VAL A 152 4.03 0.13 11.24
C VAL A 152 2.61 0.14 11.79
N GLU A 153 2.13 1.32 12.17
CA GLU A 153 0.72 1.55 12.48
C GLU A 153 0.09 2.33 11.33
N ILE A 154 -1.11 1.91 10.92
CA ILE A 154 -1.93 2.58 9.91
C ILE A 154 -3.12 3.22 10.62
N ASP A 155 -3.19 4.54 10.60
CA ASP A 155 -4.30 5.33 11.13
C ASP A 155 -5.41 5.46 10.08
N LEU A 156 -6.59 4.92 10.38
CA LEU A 156 -7.81 5.04 9.56
C LEU A 156 -8.89 5.86 10.28
N SER A 157 -8.57 6.56 11.36
CA SER A 157 -9.51 7.39 12.13
C SER A 157 -10.17 8.48 11.28
N GLU A 158 -9.45 9.05 10.29
CA GLU A 158 -9.99 10.01 9.33
C GLU A 158 -11.15 9.42 8.50
N LEU A 159 -11.11 8.11 8.20
CA LEU A 159 -12.14 7.43 7.42
C LEU A 159 -13.38 7.05 8.25
N LEU A 160 -13.29 7.14 9.57
CA LEU A 160 -14.40 6.85 10.48
C LEU A 160 -15.55 7.85 10.30
N PHE A 161 -15.24 9.12 10.07
CA PHE A 161 -16.23 10.19 9.86
C PHE A 161 -16.52 10.48 8.37
N ASN A 162 -15.77 9.84 7.47
CA ASN A 162 -15.98 9.93 6.03
C ASN A 162 -17.30 9.22 5.62
N LYS A 163 -17.91 9.64 4.51
CA LYS A 163 -19.13 9.05 3.93
C LYS A 163 -18.84 8.03 2.83
N GLN A 164 -17.59 7.81 2.46
CA GLN A 164 -17.23 6.81 1.45
C GLN A 164 -17.75 5.41 1.85
N PRO A 165 -18.28 4.63 0.88
CA PRO A 165 -18.70 3.26 1.12
C PRO A 165 -17.49 2.37 1.44
N ILE A 166 -17.72 1.27 2.14
CA ILE A 166 -16.71 0.24 2.43
C ILE A 166 -17.34 -1.08 2.02
N PRO A 167 -16.73 -1.87 1.12
CA PRO A 167 -15.49 -1.61 0.37
C PRO A 167 -15.65 -0.51 -0.71
N SER A 168 -14.56 0.19 -1.03
CA SER A 168 -14.43 1.07 -2.21
C SER A 168 -12.97 1.19 -2.67
N GLU A 169 -12.74 1.58 -3.93
CA GLU A 169 -11.39 1.79 -4.48
C GLU A 169 -10.69 2.98 -3.82
N GLU A 170 -11.41 4.04 -3.45
CA GLU A 170 -10.83 5.20 -2.77
C GLU A 170 -10.32 4.85 -1.37
N VAL A 171 -11.11 4.06 -0.61
CA VAL A 171 -10.70 3.59 0.72
C VAL A 171 -9.50 2.63 0.59
N LYS A 172 -9.50 1.77 -0.43
CA LYS A 172 -8.38 0.87 -0.73
C LYS A 172 -7.10 1.64 -1.06
N ALA A 173 -7.15 2.63 -1.95
CA ALA A 173 -6.01 3.48 -2.27
C ALA A 173 -5.52 4.23 -1.01
N HIS A 174 -6.42 4.69 -0.17
CA HIS A 174 -6.07 5.31 1.11
C HIS A 174 -5.36 4.33 2.09
N ILE A 175 -5.72 3.04 2.06
CA ILE A 175 -5.04 2.01 2.86
C ILE A 175 -3.67 1.70 2.25
N LEU A 176 -3.56 1.50 0.94
CA LEU A 176 -2.36 0.99 0.28
C LEU A 176 -1.31 2.07 -0.03
N GLU A 177 -1.74 3.23 -0.51
CA GLU A 177 -0.85 4.21 -1.17
C GLU A 177 -0.59 5.44 -0.31
N GLN A 178 -1.58 5.85 0.49
CA GLN A 178 -1.43 7.03 1.34
C GLN A 178 -0.38 6.76 2.42
N THR A 179 0.62 7.63 2.53
CA THR A 179 1.70 7.47 3.53
C THR A 179 1.52 8.32 4.78
N ARG A 180 0.83 9.46 4.66
CA ARG A 180 0.59 10.41 5.77
C ARG A 180 -0.11 9.78 6.99
N ASN A 181 -0.85 8.70 6.76
CA ASN A 181 -1.59 7.98 7.78
C ASN A 181 -0.84 6.73 8.27
N LYS A 182 0.46 6.64 8.01
CA LYS A 182 1.28 5.50 8.42
C LYS A 182 2.48 6.01 9.22
N SER A 183 2.77 5.36 10.32
CA SER A 183 3.86 5.71 11.21
C SER A 183 4.68 4.48 11.56
N TRP A 184 6.00 4.63 11.57
CA TRP A 184 6.88 3.61 12.10
C TRP A 184 6.81 3.62 13.62
N ILE A 185 6.40 2.49 14.17
CA ILE A 185 6.37 2.22 15.61
C ILE A 185 7.71 1.62 16.03
N TYR A 186 8.26 0.77 15.16
CA TYR A 186 9.61 0.26 15.25
C TYR A 186 10.24 0.14 13.85
N PRO A 187 11.46 0.64 13.61
CA PRO A 187 12.29 1.40 14.55
C PRO A 187 11.66 2.74 14.93
N GLU A 188 11.96 3.21 16.13
CA GLU A 188 11.39 4.47 16.64
C GLU A 188 11.93 5.66 15.82
N PRO A 189 11.07 6.62 15.43
CA PRO A 189 11.50 7.87 14.82
C PRO A 189 12.53 8.56 15.71
N GLN A 190 13.76 8.76 15.21
CA GLN A 190 14.71 9.62 15.90
C GLN A 190 14.13 11.03 15.94
N PRO A 191 14.13 11.74 17.09
CA PRO A 191 13.71 13.12 17.14
C PRO A 191 14.58 13.91 16.16
N MET A 192 13.95 14.44 15.11
CA MET A 192 14.61 15.31 14.15
C MET A 192 15.20 16.47 14.97
N PRO A 193 16.51 16.78 14.88
CA PRO A 193 17.03 17.94 15.57
C PRO A 193 16.25 19.15 15.07
N LEU A 194 15.56 19.83 15.98
CA LEU A 194 14.93 21.12 15.73
C LEU A 194 15.99 22.00 15.06
N LEU A 195 15.84 22.23 13.75
CA LEU A 195 16.51 23.35 13.11
C LEU A 195 15.95 24.58 13.84
N SER A 196 16.72 25.05 14.82
CA SER A 196 16.48 26.31 15.52
C SER A 196 16.16 27.34 14.47
N ALA A 197 15.00 28.00 14.60
CA ALA A 197 14.55 29.05 13.72
C ALA A 197 15.73 29.95 13.33
N ILE A 198 16.20 29.81 12.10
CA ILE A 198 17.27 30.65 11.58
C ILE A 198 16.64 32.00 11.33
N ASP A 199 17.02 32.91 12.22
CA ASP A 199 16.73 34.33 12.23
C ASP A 199 17.04 34.93 10.85
N TRP A 200 16.03 35.50 10.20
CA TRP A 200 16.16 36.17 8.90
C TRP A 200 16.84 37.53 9.08
N GLN A 201 18.17 37.54 9.18
CA GLN A 201 18.96 38.77 9.05
C GLN A 201 20.23 38.58 8.19
N SER A 202 20.08 38.98 6.93
CA SER A 202 21.00 39.84 6.16
C SER A 202 22.50 39.49 5.99
N ILE A 203 22.83 39.03 4.75
CA ILE A 203 23.96 39.46 3.85
C ILE A 203 25.39 38.97 4.24
N PRO A 204 26.40 38.77 3.32
CA PRO A 204 26.49 38.95 1.86
C PRO A 204 26.98 37.72 1.05
N SER A 205 26.70 37.79 -0.25
CA SER A 205 27.29 36.99 -1.34
C SER A 205 28.82 36.98 -1.38
N LYS A 206 29.43 35.80 -1.36
CA LYS A 206 30.76 35.52 -1.94
C LYS A 206 30.80 34.07 -2.45
N PRO A 207 31.33 33.79 -3.66
CA PRO A 207 31.04 32.54 -4.36
C PRO A 207 32.01 31.42 -3.99
N PRO A 208 31.57 30.16 -4.07
CA PRO A 208 32.43 29.09 -4.55
C PRO A 208 31.78 28.42 -5.77
N VAL A 209 32.43 28.53 -6.92
CA VAL A 209 33.20 27.46 -7.56
C VAL A 209 32.32 26.30 -8.00
N ALA A 210 32.31 26.11 -9.32
CA ALA A 210 31.53 25.17 -10.08
C ALA A 210 31.72 23.72 -9.61
N GLU A 211 30.61 23.03 -9.40
CA GLU A 211 30.39 21.67 -9.89
C GLU A 211 28.88 21.49 -10.12
N SER A 212 28.51 21.41 -11.40
CA SER A 212 27.13 21.31 -11.85
C SER A 212 26.68 19.85 -11.81
N GLU A 213 25.94 19.46 -10.78
CA GLU A 213 25.15 18.23 -10.81
C GLU A 213 23.74 18.57 -11.30
N ALA A 214 23.56 18.42 -12.62
CA ALA A 214 22.27 18.50 -13.26
C ALA A 214 21.37 17.36 -12.73
N LYS A 215 20.45 17.75 -11.83
CA LYS A 215 19.11 17.19 -11.56
C LYS A 215 18.70 16.10 -12.56
N ARG A 216 18.43 14.88 -12.08
CA ARG A 216 17.88 13.81 -12.92
C ARG A 216 16.59 13.25 -12.32
N ILE A 217 15.50 13.51 -13.03
CA ILE A 217 14.13 13.17 -12.70
C ILE A 217 13.92 11.67 -12.99
N GLU A 218 13.64 10.89 -11.95
CA GLU A 218 13.19 9.49 -12.07
C GLU A 218 11.70 9.47 -12.40
N HIS A 219 11.31 8.82 -13.50
CA HIS A 219 9.91 8.73 -13.94
C HIS A 219 9.33 7.38 -13.53
N ARG A 220 8.09 7.38 -13.04
CA ARG A 220 7.38 6.18 -12.55
C ARG A 220 6.20 5.86 -13.45
N TYR A 221 5.96 4.56 -13.67
CA TYR A 221 4.94 4.02 -14.55
C TYR A 221 4.27 2.81 -13.89
N THR A 222 2.98 2.61 -14.16
CA THR A 222 2.18 1.48 -13.72
C THR A 222 1.97 0.53 -14.90
N ILE A 223 2.57 -0.65 -14.85
CA ILE A 223 2.52 -1.63 -15.93
C ILE A 223 1.96 -2.93 -15.37
N LEU A 224 0.83 -3.39 -15.92
CA LEU A 224 0.10 -4.57 -15.45
C LEU A 224 -0.24 -4.49 -13.94
N GLY A 225 -0.58 -3.29 -13.45
CA GLY A 225 -0.83 -3.03 -12.02
C GLY A 225 0.42 -3.01 -11.15
N MET A 226 1.63 -3.04 -11.75
CA MET A 226 2.91 -3.07 -11.04
C MET A 226 3.74 -1.83 -11.35
N TRP A 227 4.44 -1.28 -10.34
CA TRP A 227 5.27 -0.08 -10.56
C TRP A 227 6.64 -0.40 -11.15
N VAL A 228 6.97 0.35 -12.20
CA VAL A 228 8.24 0.34 -12.90
C VAL A 228 8.78 1.76 -12.93
N SER A 229 10.02 1.97 -12.48
CA SER A 229 10.69 3.27 -12.63
C SER A 229 11.69 3.24 -13.77
N ALA A 230 11.84 4.37 -14.46
CA ALA A 230 12.88 4.58 -15.45
C ALA A 230 13.66 5.86 -15.15
N ARG A 231 14.97 5.76 -15.28
CA ARG A 231 15.88 6.90 -15.17
C ARG A 231 16.90 6.89 -16.29
N VAL A 232 17.17 8.05 -16.86
CA VAL A 232 18.23 8.21 -17.86
C VAL A 232 19.57 8.42 -17.15
N LEU A 233 20.55 7.59 -17.46
CA LEU A 233 21.91 7.63 -16.92
C LEU A 233 22.73 8.72 -17.63
N PRO A 234 23.82 9.22 -17.01
CA PRO A 234 24.74 10.17 -17.64
C PRO A 234 25.32 9.69 -18.98
N THR A 235 25.36 8.38 -19.18
CA THR A 235 25.83 7.73 -20.42
C THR A 235 24.79 7.77 -21.54
N GLY A 236 23.61 8.37 -21.31
CA GLY A 236 22.46 8.38 -22.23
C GLY A 236 21.64 7.09 -22.21
N SER A 237 22.07 6.06 -21.49
CA SER A 237 21.35 4.78 -21.32
C SER A 237 20.15 4.96 -20.40
N VAL A 238 19.10 4.16 -20.54
CA VAL A 238 17.96 4.19 -19.60
C VAL A 238 18.02 2.97 -18.69
N ALA A 239 17.96 3.22 -17.38
CA ALA A 239 17.85 2.18 -16.38
C ALA A 239 16.38 2.06 -15.96
N VAL A 240 15.79 0.90 -16.24
CA VAL A 240 14.43 0.54 -15.88
C VAL A 240 14.45 -0.45 -14.73
N ARG A 241 13.83 -0.09 -13.62
CA ARG A 241 13.74 -0.91 -12.43
C ARG A 241 12.30 -1.30 -12.19
N SER A 242 12.06 -2.60 -12.12
CA SER A 242 10.80 -3.11 -11.57
C SER A 242 10.94 -3.14 -10.05
N TRP A 243 10.04 -2.47 -9.34
CA TRP A 243 10.11 -2.36 -7.88
C TRP A 243 9.60 -3.62 -7.19
N SER A 244 8.83 -4.43 -7.90
CA SER A 244 8.27 -5.71 -7.48
C SER A 244 8.66 -6.82 -8.45
N PHE A 245 9.16 -7.95 -7.93
CA PHE A 245 9.46 -9.10 -8.79
C PHE A 245 8.17 -9.72 -9.30
N ASN A 246 7.83 -9.42 -10.55
CA ASN A 246 6.76 -10.07 -11.31
C ASN A 246 7.39 -10.81 -12.51
N PRO A 247 7.14 -12.12 -12.69
CA PRO A 247 7.64 -12.87 -13.85
C PRO A 247 7.23 -12.26 -15.19
N GLN A 248 6.02 -11.69 -15.30
CA GLN A 248 5.52 -11.05 -16.51
C GLN A 248 6.29 -9.76 -16.82
N ILE A 249 6.54 -8.90 -15.82
CA ILE A 249 7.37 -7.69 -16.00
C ILE A 249 8.83 -8.07 -16.27
N THR A 250 9.32 -9.13 -15.64
CA THR A 250 10.67 -9.65 -15.89
C THR A 250 10.81 -10.18 -17.31
N GLU A 251 9.83 -10.93 -17.81
CA GLU A 251 9.77 -11.41 -19.19
C GLU A 251 9.60 -10.27 -20.20
N LEU A 252 8.79 -9.26 -19.87
CA LEU A 252 8.61 -8.05 -20.66
C LEU A 252 9.93 -7.26 -20.79
N LEU A 253 10.59 -6.96 -19.68
CA LEU A 253 11.87 -6.23 -19.71
C LEU A 253 12.98 -7.08 -20.36
N LYS A 254 12.94 -8.41 -20.20
CA LYS A 254 13.84 -9.33 -20.89
C LYS A 254 13.58 -9.37 -22.40
N SER A 255 12.33 -9.28 -22.84
CA SER A 255 11.99 -9.23 -24.28
C SER A 255 12.49 -7.93 -24.90
N TRP A 256 12.31 -6.80 -24.23
CA TRP A 256 12.85 -5.51 -24.66
C TRP A 256 14.37 -5.55 -24.72
N ARG A 257 15.04 -6.24 -23.79
CA ARG A 257 16.51 -6.41 -23.84
C ARG A 257 16.92 -7.21 -25.08
N ASN A 258 16.17 -8.23 -25.45
CA ASN A 258 16.47 -9.03 -26.65
C ASN A 258 16.25 -8.25 -27.95
N GLU A 259 15.30 -7.31 -27.96
CA GLU A 259 14.92 -6.51 -29.13
C GLU A 259 15.79 -5.25 -29.29
N LEU A 260 15.92 -4.46 -28.23
CA LEU A 260 16.59 -3.15 -28.23
C LEU A 260 18.05 -3.25 -27.75
N GLY A 261 18.45 -4.38 -27.16
CA GLY A 261 19.78 -4.53 -26.59
C GLY A 261 19.94 -3.79 -25.27
N GLY A 262 20.68 -4.42 -24.36
CA GLY A 262 20.90 -3.94 -23.01
C GLY A 262 21.43 -5.05 -22.12
N GLU A 263 21.57 -4.74 -20.85
CA GLU A 263 22.08 -5.67 -19.85
C GLU A 263 21.26 -5.59 -18.55
N TYR A 264 21.23 -6.71 -17.83
CA TYR A 264 20.66 -6.73 -16.50
C TYR A 264 21.77 -6.48 -15.49
N ASN A 265 21.60 -5.50 -14.62
CA ASN A 265 22.54 -5.23 -13.54
C ASN A 265 22.05 -5.92 -12.25
N PRO A 266 22.69 -7.02 -11.81
CA PRO A 266 22.25 -7.77 -10.64
C PRO A 266 22.46 -7.00 -9.32
N LYS A 267 23.41 -6.06 -9.28
CA LYS A 267 23.72 -5.27 -8.07
C LYS A 267 22.59 -4.30 -7.74
N PHE A 268 22.00 -3.67 -8.76
CA PHE A 268 20.94 -2.67 -8.59
C PHE A 268 19.56 -3.19 -9.02
N ARG A 269 19.48 -4.46 -9.44
CA ARG A 269 18.28 -5.15 -9.91
C ARG A 269 17.49 -4.35 -10.96
N ASN A 270 18.21 -3.70 -11.86
CA ASN A 270 17.63 -2.89 -12.93
C ASN A 270 18.11 -3.37 -14.30
N TRP A 271 17.31 -3.08 -15.31
CA TRP A 271 17.58 -3.34 -16.72
C TRP A 271 18.14 -2.06 -17.34
N ILE A 272 19.32 -2.13 -17.92
CA ILE A 272 19.98 -1.01 -18.56
C ILE A 272 19.88 -1.19 -20.07
N TYR A 273 19.19 -0.27 -20.75
CA TYR A 273 19.05 -0.26 -22.20
C TYR A 273 19.98 0.77 -22.82
N TYR A 274 20.47 0.48 -24.02
CA TYR A 274 21.45 1.32 -24.70
C TYR A 274 20.90 2.72 -25.06
N PRO A 275 21.77 3.74 -25.16
CA PRO A 275 21.33 5.12 -25.38
C PRO A 275 20.48 5.35 -26.62
N ARG A 276 20.79 4.62 -27.70
CA ARG A 276 20.07 4.69 -28.98
C ARG A 276 18.59 4.29 -28.92
N TYR A 277 18.15 3.63 -27.85
CA TYR A 277 16.76 3.19 -27.65
C TYR A 277 16.11 3.80 -26.40
N CYS A 278 16.74 4.83 -25.81
CA CYS A 278 16.24 5.49 -24.59
C CYS A 278 14.83 6.05 -24.76
N GLU A 279 14.59 6.83 -25.82
CA GLU A 279 13.28 7.43 -26.10
C GLU A 279 12.21 6.36 -26.38
N GLU A 280 12.57 5.29 -27.08
CA GLU A 280 11.65 4.20 -27.40
C GLU A 280 11.21 3.44 -26.14
N VAL A 281 12.14 3.15 -25.22
CA VAL A 281 11.82 2.52 -23.94
C VAL A 281 10.91 3.40 -23.10
N LEU A 282 11.18 4.71 -23.01
CA LEU A 282 10.34 5.64 -22.25
C LEU A 282 8.93 5.76 -22.85
N ASN A 283 8.81 5.81 -24.18
CA ASN A 283 7.51 5.83 -24.86
C ASN A 283 6.71 4.54 -24.63
N ARG A 284 7.37 3.37 -24.64
CA ARG A 284 6.70 2.10 -24.34
C ARG A 284 6.19 2.05 -22.90
N LEU A 285 7.00 2.54 -21.93
CA LEU A 285 6.58 2.63 -20.53
C LEU A 285 5.38 3.55 -20.36
N GLN A 286 5.39 4.71 -21.02
CA GLN A 286 4.28 5.67 -20.97
C GLN A 286 2.99 5.11 -21.60
N GLN A 287 3.08 4.44 -22.74
CA GLN A 287 1.91 3.82 -23.37
C GLN A 287 1.29 2.71 -22.51
N MET A 288 2.11 1.98 -21.75
CA MET A 288 1.61 0.92 -20.87
C MET A 288 1.02 1.47 -19.56
N ASP A 289 1.46 2.64 -19.12
CA ASP A 289 0.90 3.38 -17.98
C ASP A 289 -0.50 3.92 -18.29
N GLU A 290 -0.70 4.46 -19.50
CA GLU A 290 -1.99 4.99 -19.95
C GLU A 290 -3.05 3.91 -20.26
N GLN A 291 -2.68 2.62 -20.24
CA GLN A 291 -3.57 1.48 -20.49
C GLN A 291 -4.17 0.87 -19.22
N HIS A 292 -3.89 1.44 -18.04
CA HIS A 292 -4.47 1.07 -16.75
C HIS A 292 -5.63 1.97 -16.33
#